data_AF-A0A2N9LZJ5-F1
#
_entry.id   AF-A0A2N9LZJ5-F1
#
_cell.length_a   1.000
_cell.length_b   1.000
_cell.length_c   1.000
_cell.angle_alpha   90.00
_cell.angle_beta   90.00
_cell.angle_gamma   90.00
#
_symmetry.space_group_name_H-M   'P 1'
#
loop_
_entity.id
_entity.type
_entity.pdbx_description
1 polymer ?
#
loop_
_entity_poly.entity_id
_entity_poly.type
_entity_poly.pdbx_seq_one_letter_code
_entity_poly.pdbx_strand_id
1 'polypeptide(L)'
;MAVVLPNKEFESWFLAAAESLRGRRGFPEDLEPPPQREAVRGAKEWLSQRVKGGAYAANVDQTSLTAVFDLESAMRAPSFDKCYREVIRLLEVLRVRVGP
;
A
#
# COMPACT_ATOMS: atom_id res chain seq x y z
N MET A 1 -15.86 -2.06 -16.90
CA MET A 1 -14.84 -1.10 -16.45
C MET A 1 -14.96 -1.03 -14.94
N ALA A 2 -13.87 -1.24 -14.20
CA ALA A 2 -13.90 -1.20 -12.75
C ALA A 2 -13.15 0.04 -12.26
N VAL A 3 -13.72 0.73 -11.27
CA VAL A 3 -13.02 1.76 -10.51
C VAL A 3 -12.62 1.15 -9.17
N VAL A 4 -11.35 1.33 -8.82
CA VAL A 4 -10.80 0.88 -7.54
C VAL A 4 -10.31 2.12 -6.78
N LEU A 5 -10.80 2.25 -5.55
CA LEU A 5 -10.38 3.29 -4.63
C LEU A 5 -9.78 2.61 -3.39
N PRO A 6 -8.67 3.12 -2.86
CA PRO A 6 -8.21 2.72 -1.53
C PRO A 6 -9.30 2.95 -0.48
N ASN A 7 -9.31 2.15 0.59
CA ASN A 7 -10.25 2.37 1.68
C ASN A 7 -9.84 3.60 2.48
N LYS A 8 -10.57 4.71 2.28
CA LYS A 8 -10.35 6.06 2.84
C LYS A 8 -9.07 6.76 2.39
N GLU A 9 -7.93 6.07 2.43
CA GLU A 9 -6.61 6.64 2.16
C GLU A 9 -5.73 5.66 1.39
N PHE A 10 -4.86 6.17 0.51
CA PHE A 10 -3.88 5.36 -0.22
C PHE A 10 -2.95 4.62 0.74
N GLU A 11 -2.57 5.28 1.83
CA GLU A 11 -1.71 4.77 2.88
C GLU A 11 -2.24 3.50 3.55
N SER A 12 -3.54 3.20 3.45
CA SER A 12 -4.10 1.92 3.94
C SER A 12 -3.40 0.69 3.34
N TRP A 13 -2.86 0.80 2.13
CA TRP A 13 -2.07 -0.26 1.49
C TRP A 13 -0.68 -0.41 2.12
N PHE A 14 -0.06 0.70 2.54
CA PHE A 14 1.19 0.68 3.30
C PHE A 14 1.01 0.05 4.68
N LEU A 15 -0.13 0.26 5.33
CA LEU A 15 -0.45 -0.41 6.60
C LEU A 15 -0.49 -1.93 6.44
N ALA A 16 -1.01 -2.43 5.33
CA ALA A 16 -1.02 -3.87 5.04
C ALA A 16 0.37 -4.42 4.75
N ALA A 17 1.22 -3.63 4.10
CA ALA A 17 2.59 -3.99 3.76
C ALA A 17 3.63 -3.45 4.74
N ALA A 18 3.25 -3.10 5.98
CA ALA A 18 4.10 -2.36 6.91
C ALA A 18 5.45 -3.04 7.17
N GLU A 19 5.49 -4.37 7.21
CA GLU A 19 6.73 -5.15 7.38
C GLU A 19 7.77 -4.85 6.28
N SER A 20 7.33 -4.62 5.04
CA SER A 20 8.23 -4.28 3.92
C SER A 20 8.83 -2.87 4.01
N LEU A 21 8.30 -2.04 4.91
CA LEU A 21 8.73 -0.65 5.11
C LEU A 21 9.77 -0.51 6.24
N ARG A 22 10.09 -1.59 6.96
CA ARG A 22 11.10 -1.64 8.01
C ARG A 22 12.42 -1.03 7.55
N GLY A 23 13.00 -0.17 8.38
CA GLY A 23 14.27 0.52 8.11
C GLY A 23 14.23 1.58 6.99
N ARG A 24 13.08 1.77 6.32
CA ARG A 24 12.95 2.73 5.21
C ARG A 24 12.34 4.04 5.72
N ARG A 25 12.82 5.17 5.21
CA ARG A 25 12.21 6.50 5.45
C ARG A 25 11.96 6.83 6.94
N GLY A 26 12.80 6.30 7.83
CA GLY A 26 12.69 6.51 9.28
C GLY A 26 11.74 5.55 10.02
N PHE A 27 11.12 4.58 9.35
CA PHE A 27 10.38 3.51 10.02
C PHE A 27 11.32 2.59 10.81
N PRO A 28 10.85 2.01 11.92
CA PRO A 28 11.67 1.15 12.76
C PRO A 28 11.80 -0.24 12.15
N GLU A 29 12.84 -0.98 12.55
CA GLU A 29 13.11 -2.34 12.08
C GLU A 29 12.08 -3.37 12.57
N ASP A 30 11.38 -3.07 13.65
CA ASP A 30 10.33 -3.90 14.25
C ASP A 30 8.91 -3.41 13.89
N LEU A 31 8.77 -2.71 12.76
CA LEU A 31 7.47 -2.22 12.30
C LEU A 31 6.51 -3.39 12.00
N GLU A 32 5.43 -3.48 12.76
CA GLU A 32 4.35 -4.46 12.57
C GLU A 32 3.08 -3.81 12.01
N PRO A 33 2.32 -4.49 11.13
CA PRO A 33 1.07 -3.99 10.59
C PRO A 33 -0.01 -3.93 11.69
N PRO A 34 -1.00 -3.03 11.59
CA PRO A 34 -2.09 -3.01 12.53
C PRO A 34 -3.01 -4.24 12.35
N PRO A 35 -3.70 -4.72 13.40
CA PRO A 35 -4.57 -5.90 13.33
C PRO A 35 -5.68 -5.79 12.27
N GLN A 36 -6.23 -4.58 12.09
CA GLN A 36 -7.24 -4.27 11.08
C GLN A 36 -6.70 -3.21 10.10
N ARG A 37 -6.05 -3.69 9.05
CA ARG A 37 -5.24 -2.91 8.08
C ARG A 37 -5.98 -1.72 7.46
N GLU A 38 -7.26 -1.88 7.14
CA GLU A 38 -8.09 -0.81 6.56
C GLU A 38 -9.11 -0.19 7.54
N ALA A 39 -9.23 -0.71 8.78
CA ALA A 39 -10.15 -0.13 9.76
C ALA A 39 -9.52 1.06 10.51
N VAL A 40 -8.20 1.25 10.40
CA VAL A 40 -7.49 2.39 10.96
C VAL A 40 -8.12 3.68 10.43
N ARG A 41 -8.56 4.55 11.35
CA ARG A 41 -9.29 5.78 11.00
C ARG A 41 -8.39 6.84 10.35
N GLY A 42 -7.08 6.77 10.59
CA GLY A 42 -6.07 7.66 10.02
C GLY A 42 -4.78 6.89 9.73
N ALA A 43 -4.62 6.44 8.49
CA ALA A 43 -3.47 5.68 8.03
C ALA A 43 -2.21 6.56 7.99
N LYS A 44 -2.34 7.83 7.61
CA LYS A 44 -1.23 8.80 7.65
C LYS A 44 -0.75 9.08 9.06
N GLU A 45 -1.69 9.24 10.00
CA GLU A 45 -1.37 9.44 11.41
C GLU A 45 -0.71 8.19 11.98
N TRP A 46 -1.20 7.00 11.61
CA TRP A 46 -0.61 5.73 12.02
C TRP A 46 0.85 5.60 11.54
N LEU A 47 1.14 5.96 10.29
CA LEU A 47 2.50 5.99 9.75
C LEU A 47 3.35 7.04 10.46
N SER A 48 2.83 8.26 10.64
CA SER A 48 3.55 9.37 11.28
C SER A 48 3.99 9.04 12.69
N GLN A 49 3.17 8.33 13.47
CA GLN A 49 3.50 7.92 14.84
C GLN A 49 4.66 6.90 14.91
N ARG A 50 5.05 6.29 13.79
CA ARG A 50 6.09 5.26 13.72
C ARG A 50 7.40 5.75 13.13
N VAL A 51 7.38 6.86 12.40
CA VAL A 51 8.61 7.46 11.87
C VAL A 51 9.44 8.02 13.02
N LYS A 52 10.68 7.56 13.16
CA LYS A 52 11.63 8.07 14.15
C LYS A 52 12.18 9.42 13.71
N GLY A 53 12.11 10.42 14.59
CA GLY A 53 12.71 11.75 14.35
C GLY A 53 11.98 12.62 13.33
N GLY A 54 10.72 12.30 13.00
CA GLY A 54 9.93 13.05 12.02
C GLY A 54 8.48 12.59 11.96
N ALA A 55 7.83 12.83 10.83
CA ALA A 55 6.48 12.37 10.52
C ALA A 55 6.43 11.90 9.07
N TYR A 56 5.42 11.08 8.74
CA TYR A 56 5.16 10.67 7.37
C TYR A 56 4.70 11.87 6.55
N ALA A 57 5.32 12.10 5.40
CA ALA A 57 5.02 13.19 4.48
C ALA A 57 4.66 12.63 3.10
N ALA A 58 3.36 12.57 2.78
CA ALA A 58 2.86 11.92 1.57
C ALA A 58 3.50 12.45 0.27
N ASN A 59 3.79 13.75 0.19
CA ASN A 59 4.44 14.38 -0.97
C ASN A 59 5.87 13.88 -1.25
N VAL A 60 6.55 13.31 -0.25
CA VAL A 60 7.92 12.79 -0.37
C VAL A 60 7.95 11.27 -0.26
N ASP A 61 7.23 10.74 0.71
CA ASP A 61 7.30 9.34 1.11
C ASP A 61 6.43 8.44 0.23
N GLN A 62 5.26 8.90 -0.20
CA GLN A 62 4.30 8.02 -0.89
C GLN A 62 4.92 7.39 -2.14
N THR A 63 5.59 8.15 -2.98
CA THR A 63 6.27 7.63 -4.19
C THR A 63 7.37 6.63 -3.82
N SER A 64 8.20 6.98 -2.83
CA SER A 64 9.33 6.16 -2.40
C SER A 64 8.88 4.83 -1.79
N LEU A 65 7.82 4.85 -0.99
CA LEU A 65 7.24 3.66 -0.38
C LEU A 65 6.45 2.83 -1.41
N THR A 66 5.74 3.46 -2.35
CA THR A 66 5.03 2.77 -3.44
C THR A 66 5.99 1.97 -4.33
N ALA A 67 7.22 2.44 -4.50
CA ALA A 67 8.22 1.73 -5.31
C ALA A 67 8.77 0.46 -4.65
N VAL A 68 8.56 0.27 -3.34
CA VAL A 68 9.27 -0.75 -2.56
C VAL A 68 8.38 -1.60 -1.65
N PHE A 69 7.12 -1.22 -1.44
CA PHE A 69 6.21 -2.01 -0.61
C PHE A 69 5.93 -3.37 -1.25
N ASP A 70 5.82 -4.39 -0.40
CA ASP A 70 5.56 -5.76 -0.83
C ASP A 70 4.10 -5.93 -1.28
N LEU A 71 3.90 -6.31 -2.54
CA LEU A 71 2.57 -6.45 -3.15
C LEU A 71 1.80 -7.61 -2.52
N GLU A 72 2.48 -8.71 -2.15
CA GLU A 72 1.83 -9.87 -1.53
C GLU A 72 1.25 -9.52 -0.16
N SER A 73 2.01 -8.80 0.66
CA SER A 73 1.57 -8.27 1.94
C SER A 73 0.44 -7.25 1.76
N ALA A 74 0.52 -6.40 0.75
CA ALA A 74 -0.52 -5.42 0.45
C ALA A 74 -1.85 -6.06 0.03
N MET A 75 -1.85 -7.23 -0.62
CA MET A 75 -3.08 -7.98 -0.94
C MET A 75 -3.88 -8.38 0.31
N ARG A 76 -3.30 -8.28 1.51
CA ARG A 76 -4.04 -8.43 2.77
C ARG A 76 -5.00 -7.27 3.06
N ALA A 77 -4.95 -6.18 2.30
CA ALA A 77 -5.94 -5.10 2.26
C ALA A 77 -6.99 -5.36 1.15
N PRO A 78 -8.29 -5.48 1.47
CA PRO A 78 -9.33 -5.77 0.48
C PRO A 78 -9.37 -4.84 -0.73
N SER A 79 -9.12 -3.53 -0.54
CA SER A 79 -9.11 -2.57 -1.64
C SER A 79 -7.90 -2.74 -2.56
N PHE A 80 -6.74 -3.14 -2.02
CA PHE A 80 -5.54 -3.42 -2.82
C PHE A 80 -5.67 -4.75 -3.57
N ASP A 81 -6.19 -5.79 -2.93
CA ASP A 81 -6.50 -7.07 -3.57
C ASP A 81 -7.46 -6.91 -4.76
N LYS A 82 -8.49 -6.06 -4.62
CA LYS A 82 -9.32 -5.65 -5.76
C LYS A 82 -8.51 -4.94 -6.86
N CYS A 83 -7.62 -4.02 -6.50
CA CYS A 83 -6.75 -3.31 -7.44
C CYS A 83 -5.89 -4.29 -8.23
N TYR A 84 -5.21 -5.20 -7.53
CA TYR A 84 -4.37 -6.24 -8.10
C TYR A 84 -5.13 -7.10 -9.11
N ARG A 85 -6.31 -7.64 -8.73
CA ARG A 85 -7.14 -8.43 -9.64
C ARG A 85 -7.55 -7.68 -10.90
N GLU A 86 -7.93 -6.41 -10.78
CA GLU A 86 -8.31 -5.60 -11.95
C GLU A 86 -7.12 -5.28 -12.86
N VAL A 87 -5.94 -5.03 -12.30
CA VAL A 87 -4.71 -4.85 -13.09
C VAL A 87 -4.38 -6.12 -13.88
N ILE A 88 -4.41 -7.29 -13.23
CA ILE A 88 -4.18 -8.58 -13.91
C ILE A 88 -5.22 -8.80 -15.03
N ARG A 89 -6.51 -8.60 -14.73
CA ARG A 89 -7.59 -8.70 -15.72
C ARG A 89 -7.37 -7.78 -16.93
N LEU A 90 -6.90 -6.55 -16.70
CA LEU A 90 -6.59 -5.61 -17.78
C LEU A 90 -5.39 -6.05 -18.60
N LEU A 91 -4.33 -6.54 -17.97
CA LEU A 91 -3.15 -7.07 -18.67
C LEU A 91 -3.50 -8.28 -19.54
N GLU A 92 -4.36 -9.18 -19.05
CA GLU A 92 -4.85 -10.33 -19.82
C GLU A 92 -5.66 -9.88 -21.05
N VAL A 93 -6.60 -8.93 -20.86
CA VAL A 93 -7.38 -8.37 -21.97
C VAL A 93 -6.47 -7.68 -23.01
N LEU A 94 -5.44 -6.96 -22.56
CA LEU A 94 -4.48 -6.32 -23.46
C LEU A 94 -3.64 -7.34 -24.23
N ARG A 95 -3.16 -8.40 -23.58
CA ARG A 95 -2.42 -9.48 -24.24
C ARG A 95 -3.24 -10.14 -25.34
N VAL A 96 -4.52 -10.42 -25.09
CA VAL A 96 -5.43 -10.98 -26.11
C VAL A 96 -5.63 -10.02 -27.29
N ARG A 97 -5.69 -8.72 -27.03
CA ARG A 97 -5.91 -7.70 -28.08
C ARG A 97 -4.68 -7.43 -28.94
N VAL A 98 -3.49 -7.58 -28.38
CA VAL A 98 -2.23 -7.34 -29.10
C VAL A 98 -1.86 -8.54 -29.99
N GLY A 99 -2.39 -9.74 -29.72
CA GLY A 99 -2.03 -10.97 -30.43
C GLY A 99 -0.58 -11.40 -30.17
N PRO A 100 -0.22 -12.68 -30.37
CA PRO A 100 1.18 -13.06 -30.53
C PRO A 100 1.80 -12.44 -31.78
#